data_AF-A0A1D6H1N4-F1
#
_entry.id   AF-A0A1D6H1N4-F1
#
_cell.length_a   1.000
_cell.length_b   1.000
_cell.length_c   1.000
_cell.angle_alpha   90.00
_cell.angle_beta   90.00
_cell.angle_gamma   90.00
#
_symmetry.space_group_name_H-M   'P 1'
#
loop_
_entity.id
_entity.type
_entity.pdbx_description
1 polymer ?
#
loop_
_entity_poly.entity_id
_entity_poly.type
_entity_poly.pdbx_seq_one_letter_code
_entity_poly.pdbx_strand_id
1 'polypeptide(L)' 'MLGGKRHSLGMSFYEPTVVGNVSNDMLLFREEVFGPVAPLIPFKTEEEAVHMANDTNAGSLTISRAAIV' A
#
# COMPACT_ATOMS: atom_id res chain seq x y z
N MET A 1 9.80 -2.82 7.34
CA MET A 1 8.38 -3.21 7.55
C MET A 1 8.07 -3.09 9.02
N LEU A 2 6.94 -2.49 9.37
CA LEU A 2 6.41 -2.37 10.74
C LEU A 2 5.04 -3.05 10.82
N GLY A 3 4.69 -3.63 11.97
CA GLY A 3 3.46 -4.42 12.13
C GLY A 3 3.55 -5.81 11.47
N GLY A 4 2.47 -6.25 10.84
CA GLY A 4 2.43 -7.48 10.05
C GLY A 4 2.09 -8.74 10.85
N LYS A 5 1.48 -8.61 12.02
CA LYS A 5 1.12 -9.75 12.89
C LYS A 5 -0.34 -9.67 13.32
N ARG A 6 -0.90 -10.84 13.66
CA ARG A 6 -2.19 -10.90 14.35
C ARG A 6 -2.06 -10.24 15.72
N HIS A 7 -3.01 -9.37 16.06
CA HIS A 7 -2.96 -8.61 17.31
C HIS A 7 -3.23 -9.52 18.51
N SER A 8 -2.63 -9.21 19.66
CA SER A 8 -2.79 -9.98 20.91
C SER A 8 -4.22 -9.99 21.46
N LEU A 9 -5.05 -9.03 21.05
CA LEU A 9 -6.50 -8.99 21.35
C LEU A 9 -7.28 -10.14 20.68
N GLY A 10 -6.66 -10.89 19.76
CA GLY A 10 -7.25 -12.09 19.14
C GLY A 10 -8.28 -11.79 18.05
N MET A 11 -9.16 -12.76 17.78
CA MET A 11 -10.28 -12.65 16.83
C MET A 11 -9.82 -12.20 15.42
N SER A 12 -10.43 -11.12 14.90
CA SER A 12 -10.14 -10.52 13.59
C SER A 12 -9.24 -9.29 13.71
N PHE A 13 -8.56 -9.08 14.84
CA PHE A 13 -7.64 -7.96 14.99
C PHE A 13 -6.27 -8.27 14.36
N TYR A 14 -5.78 -7.33 13.56
CA TYR A 14 -4.48 -7.38 12.91
C TYR A 14 -3.75 -6.06 13.14
N GLU A 15 -2.43 -6.10 13.34
CA GLU A 15 -1.63 -4.91 13.56
C GLU A 15 -1.63 -3.99 12.32
N PRO A 16 -1.77 -2.66 12.49
CA PRO A 16 -1.49 -1.72 11.42
C PRO A 16 -0.09 -1.96 10.85
N THR A 17 -0.01 -2.18 9.55
CA THR A 17 1.20 -2.66 8.88
C THR A 17 1.68 -1.62 7.88
N VAL A 18 2.96 -1.25 7.94
CA VAL A 18 3.61 -0.37 6.96
C VAL A 18 4.71 -1.16 6.26
N VAL A 19 4.62 -1.22 4.93
CA VAL A 19 5.62 -1.91 4.10
C VAL A 19 6.34 -0.84 3.27
N GLY A 20 7.65 -0.70 3.50
CA GLY A 20 8.50 0.22 2.73
C GLY A 20 9.19 -0.46 1.56
N ASN A 21 9.72 0.34 0.63
CA ASN A 21 10.43 -0.12 -0.56
C ASN A 21 9.61 -1.09 -1.41
N VAL A 22 8.33 -0.81 -1.57
CA VAL A 22 7.44 -1.63 -2.41
C VAL A 22 7.79 -1.36 -3.88
N SER A 23 8.01 -2.43 -4.64
CA SER A 23 8.27 -2.36 -6.07
C SER A 23 7.03 -2.76 -6.89
N ASN A 24 6.98 -2.32 -8.14
CA ASN A 24 5.81 -2.48 -9.01
C ASN A 24 5.47 -3.95 -9.35
N ASP A 25 6.43 -4.86 -9.18
CA ASP A 25 6.26 -6.29 -9.36
C ASP A 25 5.61 -7.00 -8.15
N MET A 26 5.52 -6.34 -6.99
CA MET A 26 4.91 -6.91 -5.80
C MET A 26 3.38 -6.98 -5.92
N LEU A 27 2.78 -8.07 -5.45
CA LEU A 27 1.32 -8.22 -5.37
C LEU A 27 0.66 -7.07 -4.59
N LEU A 28 1.33 -6.61 -3.53
CA LEU A 28 0.90 -5.48 -2.71
C LEU A 28 0.74 -4.16 -3.49
N PHE A 29 1.43 -4.02 -4.62
CA PHE A 29 1.31 -2.87 -5.52
C PHE A 29 0.17 -3.05 -6.53
N ARG A 30 -0.11 -4.29 -6.95
CA ARG A 30 -1.02 -4.59 -8.07
C ARG A 30 -2.44 -4.95 -7.65
N GLU A 31 -2.62 -5.41 -6.41
CA GLU A 31 -3.90 -5.88 -5.89
C GLU A 31 -4.36 -5.04 -4.70
N GLU A 32 -5.68 -4.86 -4.58
CA GLU A 32 -6.27 -4.14 -3.45
C GLU A 32 -6.24 -5.01 -2.19
N VAL A 33 -5.46 -4.57 -1.20
CA VAL A 33 -5.41 -5.21 0.11
C VAL A 33 -6.48 -4.59 1.02
N PHE A 34 -7.60 -5.29 1.19
CA PHE A 34 -8.69 -4.92 2.12
C PHE A 34 -8.32 -5.17 3.60
N GLY A 35 -7.18 -4.66 4.04
CA GLY A 35 -6.65 -4.82 5.39
C GLY A 35 -5.90 -3.57 5.86
N PRO A 36 -5.45 -3.51 7.14
CA PRO A 36 -4.78 -2.34 7.69
C PRO A 36 -3.31 -2.27 7.25
N VAL A 37 -3.04 -2.36 5.94
CA VAL A 37 -1.71 -2.36 5.33
C VAL A 37 -1.54 -1.10 4.49
N ALA A 38 -0.42 -0.39 4.68
CA ALA A 38 -0.04 0.79 3.92
C ALA A 38 1.31 0.53 3.22
N PRO A 39 1.33 0.31 1.89
CA PRO A 39 2.57 0.30 1.12
C PRO A 39 3.14 1.71 0.95
N LEU A 40 4.47 1.82 1.02
CA LEU A 40 5.25 2.98 0.65
C LEU A 40 6.03 2.67 -0.62
N ILE A 41 5.78 3.48 -1.64
CA ILE A 41 6.32 3.25 -2.98
C ILE A 41 7.27 4.42 -3.31
N PRO A 42 8.57 4.15 -3.46
CA PRO A 42 9.54 5.18 -3.74
C PRO A 42 9.42 5.68 -5.18
N PHE A 43 9.61 6.98 -5.36
CA PHE A 43 9.68 7.64 -6.67
C PHE A 43 10.88 8.60 -6.69
N LYS A 44 11.35 8.95 -7.87
CA LYS A 44 12.50 9.87 -8.03
C LYS A 44 12.08 11.24 -8.53
N THR A 45 11.00 11.34 -9.30
CA THR A 45 10.51 12.61 -9.83
C THR A 45 9.02 12.78 -9.59
N GLU A 46 8.55 14.02 -9.54
CA GLU A 46 7.14 14.34 -9.37
C GLU A 46 6.29 13.73 -10.50
N GLU A 47 6.78 13.76 -11.73
CA GLU A 47 6.11 13.19 -12.89
C GLU A 47 5.91 11.68 -12.75
N GLU A 48 6.90 10.98 -12.19
CA GLU A 48 6.81 9.56 -11.89
C GLU A 48 5.73 9.30 -10.82
N ALA A 49 5.71 10.07 -9.74
CA ALA A 49 4.67 9.97 -8.70
C ALA A 49 3.25 10.19 -9.26
N VAL A 50 3.07 11.21 -10.10
CA VAL A 50 1.78 11.52 -10.73
C VAL A 50 1.38 10.40 -11.71
N HIS A 51 2.32 9.87 -12.49
CA HIS A 51 2.04 8.76 -13.39
C HIS A 51 1.59 7.53 -12.60
N MET A 52 2.31 7.16 -11.56
CA MET A 52 2.01 6.01 -10.70
C MET A 52 0.67 6.15 -9.95
N ALA A 53 0.32 7.36 -9.52
CA ALA A 53 -0.98 7.61 -8.89
C ALA A 53 -2.16 7.40 -9.85
N ASN A 54 -1.95 7.66 -11.14
CA ASN A 54 -2.97 7.53 -12.18
C ASN A 54 -2.98 6.15 -12.85
N ASP A 55 -1.87 5.41 -12.82
CA ASP A 55 -1.70 4.08 -13.42
C ASP A 55 -2.23 2.96 -12.51
N THR A 56 -3.49 3.08 -12.08
CA THR A 56 -4.18 2.04 -11.31
C THR A 56 -5.44 1.57 -12.04
N ASN A 57 -5.61 0.25 -12.17
CA ASN A 57 -6.77 -0.38 -12.82
C ASN A 57 -8.09 -0.22 -12.02
N ALA A 58 -8.07 0.48 -10.89
CA ALA A 58 -9.22 0.69 -10.01
C ALA A 58 -10.02 1.91 -10.48
N GLY A 59 -10.95 1.68 -11.41
CA GLY A 59 -11.98 2.66 -11.72
C GLY A 59 -12.81 3.00 -10.48
N SER A 60 -12.71 4.24 -10.01
CA SER A 60 -13.60 4.87 -9.05
C SER A 60 -13.49 4.42 -7.57
N LEU A 61 -12.28 4.45 -6.99
CA LEU A 61 -12.11 4.83 -5.58
C LEU A 61 -10.71 5.41 -5.37
N THR A 62 -10.62 6.73 -5.52
CA THR A 62 -9.47 7.55 -5.17
C THR A 62 -8.89 7.13 -3.81
N ILE A 63 -7.66 6.59 -3.84
CA ILE A 63 -6.68 6.38 -2.75
C ILE A 63 -7.14 5.60 -1.51
N SER A 64 -7.30 4.27 -1.67
CA SER A 64 -7.00 3.33 -0.59
C SER A 64 -5.47 3.18 -0.41
N ARG A 65 -4.86 4.18 0.23
CA ARG A 65 -3.66 4.10 1.10
C ARG A 65 -2.34 3.48 0.58
N ALA A 66 -1.91 3.73 -0.65
CA ALA A 66 -0.47 3.76 -0.92
C ALA A 66 0.04 5.18 -0.67
N ALA A 67 0.95 5.37 0.28
CA ALA A 67 1.61 6.66 0.43
C ALA A 67 2.82 6.65 -0.51
N ILE A 68 2.72 7.44 -1.57
CA ILE A 68 3.86 7.75 -2.45
C ILE A 68 4.76 8.67 -1.63
N VAL A 69 5.90 8.15 -1.15
CA VAL A 69 6.84 8.85 -0.25
C VAL A 69 8.27 8.59 -0.63
#